data_AF-A0A7Y9EJ71-F1
#
_entry.id   AF-A0A7Y9EJ71-F1
#
_cell.length_a   1.000
_cell.length_b   1.000
_cell.length_c   1.000
_cell.angle_alpha   90.00
_cell.angle_beta   90.00
_cell.angle_gamma   90.00
#
_symmetry.space_group_name_H-M   'P 1'
#
loop_
_entity.id
_entity.type
_entity.pdbx_description
1 polymer ?
#
loop_
_entity_poly.entity_id
_entity_poly.type
_entity_poly.pdbx_seq_one_letter_code
_entity_poly.pdbx_strand_id
1 'polypeptide(L)' 'MDTNTNDIERTKGRLRDEFPEWNIIHTRDTGRWWATCGPLPRGDVTGVSDVDADTAGDLAAKLRAVARDQ' A
#
# COMPACT_ATOMS: atom_id res chain seq x y z
N MET A 1 12.85 -19.27 -11.42
CA MET A 1 12.46 -19.37 -10.00
C MET A 1 11.82 -18.04 -9.64
N ASP A 2 10.53 -17.94 -9.93
CA ASP A 2 9.75 -16.69 -10.00
C ASP A 2 8.94 -16.46 -8.71
N THR A 3 9.43 -17.05 -7.62
CA THR A 3 8.78 -17.10 -6.31
C THR A 3 8.48 -15.71 -5.78
N ASN A 4 9.34 -14.73 -6.08
CA ASN A 4 9.18 -13.35 -5.61
C ASN A 4 7.93 -12.66 -6.20
N THR A 5 7.63 -12.89 -7.48
CA THR A 5 6.48 -12.24 -8.14
C THR A 5 5.16 -12.78 -7.62
N ASN A 6 5.05 -14.10 -7.48
CA ASN A 6 3.81 -14.72 -7.01
C ASN A 6 3.49 -14.33 -5.54
N ASP A 7 4.54 -14.20 -4.72
CA ASP A 7 4.42 -13.75 -3.34
C ASP A 7 3.99 -12.27 -3.23
N ILE A 8 4.55 -11.40 -4.08
CA ILE A 8 4.13 -9.99 -4.21
C ILE A 8 2.64 -9.90 -4.56
N GLU A 9 2.18 -10.66 -5.55
CA GLU A 9 0.79 -10.58 -6.00
C GLU A 9 -0.19 -11.16 -4.96
N ARG A 10 0.19 -12.23 -4.23
CA ARG A 10 -0.58 -12.67 -3.06
C ARG A 10 -0.66 -11.61 -1.98
N THR A 11 0.46 -10.96 -1.67
CA THR A 11 0.53 -9.95 -0.63
C THR A 11 -0.31 -8.72 -0.99
N LYS A 12 -0.24 -8.26 -2.24
CA LYS A 12 -1.14 -7.23 -2.77
C LYS A 12 -2.61 -7.66 -2.65
N GLY A 13 -2.92 -8.90 -3.02
CA GLY A 13 -4.29 -9.44 -2.94
C GLY A 13 -4.83 -9.38 -1.52
N ARG A 14 -4.04 -9.82 -0.54
CA ARG A 14 -4.40 -9.76 0.88
C ARG A 14 -4.55 -8.33 1.39
N LEU A 15 -3.63 -7.43 1.04
CA LEU A 15 -3.71 -6.03 1.44
C LEU A 15 -4.91 -5.32 0.82
N ARG A 16 -5.28 -5.63 -0.43
CA ARG A 16 -6.47 -5.08 -1.07
C ARG A 16 -7.76 -5.64 -0.47
N ASP A 17 -7.74 -6.88 0.00
CA ASP A 17 -8.85 -7.49 0.73
C ASP A 17 -9.03 -6.84 2.12
N GLU A 18 -7.92 -6.60 2.83
CA GLU A 18 -7.91 -5.89 4.12
C GLU A 18 -8.24 -4.38 3.95
N PHE A 19 -7.81 -3.76 2.84
CA PHE A 19 -7.93 -2.33 2.57
C PHE A 19 -8.42 -2.07 1.13
N PRO A 20 -9.72 -2.26 0.84
CA PRO A 20 -10.26 -2.10 -0.51
C PRO A 20 -10.20 -0.65 -1.02
N GLU A 21 -10.09 0.32 -0.13
CA GLU A 21 -9.98 1.76 -0.45
C GLU A 21 -8.55 2.17 -0.84
N TRP A 22 -7.57 1.29 -0.60
CA TRP A 22 -6.16 1.53 -0.86
C TRP A 22 -5.69 0.77 -2.10
N ASN A 23 -5.02 1.48 -2.98
CA ASN A 23 -4.39 0.94 -4.17
C ASN A 23 -2.90 0.62 -3.88
N ILE A 24 -2.57 -0.66 -3.73
CA ILE A 24 -1.21 -1.13 -3.44
C ILE A 24 -0.41 -1.33 -4.73
N ILE A 25 0.74 -0.65 -4.79
CA ILE A 25 1.66 -0.63 -5.91
C ILE A 25 3.04 -1.10 -5.41
N HIS A 26 3.72 -1.91 -6.23
CA HIS A 26 5.07 -2.39 -5.94
C HIS A 26 5.97 -2.12 -7.15
N THR A 27 6.99 -1.31 -6.93
CA THR A 27 7.99 -0.95 -7.94
C THR A 27 9.12 -1.97 -7.90
N ARG A 28 9.16 -2.87 -8.89
CA ARG A 28 10.21 -3.91 -8.95
C ARG A 28 11.61 -3.36 -9.23
N ASP A 29 11.69 -2.18 -9.84
CA ASP A 29 12.95 -1.52 -10.18
C ASP A 29 13.76 -1.14 -8.92
N THR A 30 13.07 -0.58 -7.92
CA THR A 30 13.66 -0.16 -6.64
C THR A 30 13.32 -1.09 -5.48
N GLY A 31 12.43 -2.06 -5.67
CA GLY A 31 11.91 -2.93 -4.60
C GLY A 31 10.95 -2.22 -3.63
N ARG A 32 10.55 -0.98 -3.93
CA ARG A 32 9.69 -0.18 -3.06
C ARG A 32 8.22 -0.51 -3.19
N TRP A 33 7.55 -0.53 -2.06
CA TRP A 33 6.12 -0.67 -1.93
C TRP A 33 5.49 0.68 -1.63
N TRP A 34 4.34 0.96 -2.21
CA TRP A 34 3.57 2.16 -1.90
C TRP A 34 2.09 1.87 -2.06
N ALA A 35 1.27 2.53 -1.26
CA ALA A 35 -0.17 2.43 -1.36
C ALA A 35 -0.77 3.83 -1.39
N THR A 36 -1.78 4.00 -2.24
CA THR A 36 -2.48 5.28 -2.40
C THR A 36 -3.96 5.08 -2.12
N CYS A 37 -4.54 5.89 -1.24
CA CYS A 37 -5.98 5.89 -0.97
C CYS A 37 -6.67 6.78 -2.02
N GLY A 38 -7.66 6.26 -2.76
CA GLY A 38 -8.40 7.05 -3.75
C GLY A 38 -9.71 7.61 -3.19
N PRO A 39 -10.35 8.59 -3.86
CA PRO A 39 -9.83 9.85 -4.39
C PRO A 39 -9.72 10.92 -3.29
N LEU A 40 -8.56 11.58 -3.16
CA LEU A 40 -8.47 12.81 -2.35
C LEU A 40 -9.47 13.83 -2.90
N PRO A 41 -10.40 14.37 -2.10
CA PRO A 41 -11.05 15.62 -2.46
C PRO A 41 -9.94 16.65 -2.70
N ARG A 42 -10.01 17.35 -3.83
CA ARG A 42 -9.00 18.29 -4.39
C ARG A 42 -8.59 19.47 -3.46
N GLY A 43 -8.89 19.44 -2.16
CA GLY A 43 -8.66 20.53 -1.21
C GLY A 43 -7.63 20.26 -0.12
N ASP A 44 -7.35 19.00 0.26
CA ASP A 44 -6.61 18.70 1.48
C ASP A 44 -5.37 17.84 1.23
N VAL A 45 -4.27 18.51 0.85
CA VAL A 45 -2.91 17.92 0.74
C VAL A 45 -2.25 17.86 2.12
N THR A 46 -3.01 17.63 3.18
CA THR A 46 -2.49 17.63 4.57
C THR A 46 -2.68 16.29 5.28
N GLY A 47 -3.51 15.38 4.72
CA GLY A 47 -3.72 14.03 5.24
C GLY A 47 -2.92 12.99 4.46
N VAL A 48 -2.24 12.10 5.18
CA VAL A 48 -1.45 10.98 4.62
C VAL A 48 -2.34 10.14 3.70
N SER A 49 -2.24 10.41 2.40
CA SER A 49 -3.06 9.75 1.36
C SER A 49 -2.24 8.78 0.51
N ASP A 50 -0.92 8.82 0.70
CA ASP A 50 0.05 7.89 0.18
C ASP A 50 0.93 7.41 1.34
N VAL A 51 1.23 6.10 1.35
CA VAL A 51 2.20 5.50 2.26
C VAL A 51 3.21 4.76 1.42
N ASP A 52 4.50 5.03 1.62
CA ASP A 52 5.59 4.26 1.03
C ASP A 52 6.31 3.42 2.09
N ALA A 53 6.90 2.32 1.65
CA ALA A 53 7.63 1.39 2.48
C ALA A 53 8.65 0.60 1.65
N ASP A 54 9.80 0.29 2.22
CA ASP A 54 10.79 -0.55 1.56
C ASP A 54 10.44 -2.05 1.66
N THR A 55 9.41 -2.43 2.45
CA THR A 55 8.92 -3.81 2.56
C THR A 55 7.39 -3.88 2.65
N ALA A 56 6.82 -5.01 2.23
CA ALA A 56 5.38 -5.23 2.31
C ALA A 56 4.84 -5.27 3.76
N GLY A 57 5.66 -5.74 4.72
CA GLY A 57 5.29 -5.76 6.13
C GLY A 57 5.20 -4.35 6.73
N ASP A 58 6.14 -3.47 6.39
CA ASP A 58 6.12 -2.07 6.80
C ASP A 58 4.95 -1.31 6.16
N LEU A 59 4.65 -1.59 4.88
CA LEU A 59 3.46 -1.05 4.21
C LEU A 59 2.17 -1.45 4.94
N ALA A 60 2.03 -2.73 5.30
CA ALA A 60 0.87 -3.24 6.00
C ALA A 60 0.68 -2.57 7.37
N ALA A 61 1.79 -2.35 8.11
CA ALA A 61 1.76 -1.67 9.39
C ALA A 61 1.32 -0.21 9.24
N LYS A 62 1.85 0.50 8.24
CA LYS A 62 1.46 1.88 7.91
C LYS A 62 0.00 1.98 7.50
N LEU A 63 -0.47 1.10 6.61
CA LEU A 63 -1.87 1.01 6.20
C LEU A 63 -2.81 0.81 7.40
N ARG A 64 -2.46 -0.11 8.31
CA ARG A 64 -3.21 -0.32 9.56
C ARG A 64 -3.20 0.88 10.49
N ALA A 65 -2.08 1.60 10.57
CA ALA A 65 -1.98 2.80 11.39
C ALA A 65 -2.90 3.91 10.85
N VAL A 66 -2.88 4.14 9.53
CA VAL A 66 -3.75 5.15 8.90
C VAL A 66 -5.22 4.73 8.98
N ALA A 67 -5.55 3.47 8.72
CA ALA A 67 -6.92 2.95 8.81
C ALA A 67 -7.49 2.99 10.25
N ARG A 68 -6.65 3.11 11.27
CA ARG A 68 -7.07 3.27 12.67
C ARG A 68 -7.25 4.75 13.08
N ASP A 69 -6.65 5.66 12.33
CA ASP A 69 -6.68 7.11 12.58
C ASP A 69 -7.84 7.81 11.84
N GLN A 70 -8.50 7.12 10.90
CA GLN A 70 -9.69 7.58 10.16
C GLN A 70 -11.02 7.20 10.83
#